data_AF-A0AAE1BBZ3-F1
#
_entry.id   AF-A0AAE1BBZ3-F1
#
_cell.length_a   1.000
_cell.length_b   1.000
_cell.length_c   1.000
_cell.angle_alpha   90.00
_cell.angle_beta   90.00
_cell.angle_gamma   90.00
#
_symmetry.space_group_name_H-M   'P 1'
#
loop_
_entity.id
_entity.type
_entity.pdbx_description
1 polymer ?
#
loop_
_entity_poly.entity_id
_entity_poly.type
_entity_poly.pdbx_seq_one_letter_code
_entity_poly.pdbx_strand_id
1 'polypeptide(L)'
;MGGVDKTDQFLQPYDCGTKSMKWTKKIFFHLIQMSLCNAFLLATKDGYKKPLLSFIESVVPSWIFDGQLPKVCVPTDDEVR
;
A
#
# COMPACT_ATOMS: atom_id res chain seq x y z
N MET A 1 -21.53 3.49 -12.67
CA MET A 1 -21.33 4.11 -11.35
C MET A 1 -20.86 3.01 -10.40
N GLY A 2 -19.79 3.20 -9.63
CA GLY A 2 -19.20 2.13 -8.79
C GLY A 2 -17.67 2.04 -8.86
N GLY A 3 -17.00 2.96 -9.57
CA GLY A 3 -15.53 3.05 -9.51
C GLY A 3 -15.06 3.42 -8.10
N VAL A 4 -15.73 4.37 -7.45
CA VAL A 4 -15.42 4.80 -6.08
C VAL A 4 -15.64 3.64 -5.09
N ASP A 5 -16.77 2.96 -5.15
CA ASP A 5 -17.09 1.84 -4.24
C ASP A 5 -16.12 0.67 -4.40
N LYS A 6 -15.67 0.39 -5.63
CA LYS A 6 -14.68 -0.67 -5.89
C LYS A 6 -13.31 -0.31 -5.33
N THR A 7 -12.91 0.96 -5.45
CA THR A 7 -11.67 1.44 -4.84
C THR A 7 -11.78 1.38 -3.32
N ASP A 8 -12.89 1.80 -2.73
CA ASP A 8 -13.11 1.72 -1.27
C ASP A 8 -13.07 0.27 -0.76
N GLN A 9 -13.74 -0.66 -1.45
CA GLN A 9 -13.66 -2.10 -1.16
C GLN A 9 -12.24 -2.65 -1.27
N PHE A 10 -11.43 -2.14 -2.21
CA PHE A 10 -10.05 -2.54 -2.39
C PHE A 10 -9.13 -2.03 -1.26
N LEU A 11 -9.45 -0.87 -0.65
CA LEU A 11 -8.71 -0.30 0.47
C LEU A 11 -9.11 -0.90 1.83
N GLN A 12 -10.35 -1.40 1.97
CA GLN A 12 -10.87 -1.99 3.20
C GLN A 12 -9.95 -3.04 3.88
N PRO A 13 -9.28 -3.96 3.17
CA PRO A 13 -8.35 -4.91 3.80
C PRO A 13 -7.03 -4.29 4.28
N TYR A 14 -6.67 -3.10 3.81
CA TYR A 14 -5.45 -2.38 4.19
C TYR A 14 -5.70 -1.31 5.25
N ASP A 15 -6.90 -1.31 5.86
CA ASP A 15 -7.33 -0.21 6.69
C ASP A 15 -6.51 -0.14 8.00
N CYS A 16 -5.75 0.95 8.21
CA CYS A 16 -4.93 1.13 9.40
C CYS A 16 -5.82 1.62 10.54
N GLY A 17 -6.56 0.68 11.13
CA GLY A 17 -7.50 0.90 12.22
C GLY A 17 -6.83 1.35 13.50
N THR A 18 -6.44 2.63 13.58
CA THR A 18 -6.01 3.23 14.84
C THR A 18 -7.24 3.62 15.66
N LYS A 19 -7.36 3.12 16.90
CA LYS A 19 -8.40 3.55 17.85
C LYS A 19 -8.05 4.95 18.37
N SER A 20 -8.19 5.95 17.52
CA SER A 20 -7.88 7.36 17.82
C SER A 20 -9.16 8.15 18.04
N MET A 21 -9.23 8.89 19.14
CA MET A 21 -10.32 9.85 19.41
C MET A 21 -10.28 11.09 18.51
N LYS A 22 -9.14 11.36 17.87
CA LYS A 22 -8.98 12.47 16.92
C LYS A 22 -9.29 11.99 15.50
N TRP A 23 -10.41 12.45 14.93
CA TRP A 23 -10.84 12.19 13.55
C TRP A 23 -9.78 12.57 12.51
N THR A 24 -8.98 13.61 12.77
CA THR A 24 -7.90 14.04 11.87
C THR A 24 -6.88 12.94 11.58
N LYS A 25 -6.57 12.09 12.58
CA LYS A 25 -5.64 10.97 12.37
C LYS A 25 -6.23 9.94 11.41
N LYS A 26 -7.54 9.69 11.50
CA LYS A 26 -8.24 8.78 10.58
C LYS A 26 -8.15 9.28 9.14
N ILE A 27 -8.36 10.58 8.91
CA ILE A 27 -8.21 11.18 7.57
C ILE A 27 -6.77 11.08 7.07
N PHE A 28 -5.78 11.35 7.93
CA PHE A 28 -4.37 11.29 7.53
C PHE A 28 -3.98 9.90 7.00
N PHE A 29 -4.32 8.84 7.71
CA PHE A 29 -4.05 7.48 7.25
C PHE A 29 -4.82 7.14 5.97
N HIS A 30 -6.07 7.58 5.87
CA HIS A 30 -6.87 7.40 4.65
C HIS A 30 -6.25 8.08 3.43
N LEU A 31 -5.70 9.30 3.59
CA LEU A 31 -5.01 10.00 2.50
C LEU A 31 -3.73 9.28 2.06
N ILE A 32 -2.98 8.69 3.00
CA ILE A 32 -1.78 7.89 2.68
C ILE A 32 -2.16 6.62 1.91
N GLN A 33 -3.22 5.92 2.31
CA GLN A 33 -3.68 4.73 1.60
C GLN A 33 -4.15 5.07 0.19
N MET A 34 -4.89 6.18 0.02
CA MET A 34 -5.32 6.65 -1.29
C MET A 34 -4.13 7.04 -2.19
N SER A 35 -3.09 7.68 -1.64
CA SER A 35 -1.89 8.03 -2.41
C SER A 35 -1.11 6.79 -2.84
N LEU A 36 -0.99 5.78 -1.97
CA LEU A 36 -0.38 4.47 -2.29
C LEU A 36 -1.15 3.75 -3.40
N CYS A 37 -2.48 3.73 -3.35
CA CYS A 37 -3.30 3.13 -4.41
C CYS A 37 -3.13 3.86 -5.75
N ASN A 38 -3.08 5.20 -5.75
CA ASN A 38 -2.82 5.97 -6.97
C ASN A 38 -1.42 5.70 -7.54
N ALA A 39 -0.40 5.60 -6.69
CA ALA A 39 0.96 5.25 -7.10
C ALA A 39 1.05 3.82 -7.66
N PHE A 40 0.35 2.86 -7.06
CA PHE A 40 0.24 1.51 -7.57
C PHE A 40 -0.44 1.45 -8.94
N LEU A 41 -1.47 2.28 -9.15
CA LEU A 41 -2.15 2.37 -10.45
C LEU A 41 -1.20 2.87 -11.54
N LEU A 42 -0.35 3.85 -11.23
CA LEU A 42 0.70 4.33 -12.13
C LEU A 42 1.73 3.23 -12.41
N ALA A 43 2.26 2.57 -11.37
CA ALA A 43 3.21 1.47 -11.54
C ALA A 43 2.63 0.33 -12.40
N THR A 44 1.35 0.01 -12.22
CA THR A 44 0.66 -1.01 -13.01
C THR A 44 0.57 -0.61 -14.49
N LYS A 45 0.34 0.68 -14.79
CA LYS A 45 0.38 1.20 -16.17
C LYS A 45 1.77 1.09 -16.78
N ASP A 46 2.82 1.21 -15.97
CA ASP A 46 4.22 1.06 -16.38
C ASP A 46 4.67 -0.42 -16.47
N GLY A 47 3.77 -1.38 -16.23
CA GLY A 47 4.03 -2.81 -16.38
C GLY A 47 4.30 -3.58 -15.09
N TYR A 48 4.03 -2.99 -13.93
CA TYR A 48 4.12 -3.66 -12.63
C TYR A 48 3.00 -4.72 -12.48
N LYS A 49 3.38 -5.96 -12.16
CA LYS A 49 2.45 -7.11 -12.08
C LYS A 49 2.27 -7.68 -10.66
N LYS A 50 2.98 -7.15 -9.66
CA LYS A 50 2.92 -7.67 -8.29
C LYS A 50 1.67 -7.13 -7.57
N PRO A 51 1.15 -7.84 -6.55
CA PRO A 51 0.02 -7.35 -5.77
C PRO A 51 0.37 -6.08 -4.98
N LEU A 52 -0.66 -5.32 -4.57
CA LEU A 52 -0.51 -4.06 -3.83
C LEU A 52 0.29 -4.26 -2.53
N LEU A 53 0.11 -5.37 -1.81
CA LEU A 53 0.89 -5.70 -0.61
C LEU A 53 2.40 -5.63 -0.87
N SER A 54 2.88 -6.33 -1.90
CA SER A 54 4.30 -6.34 -2.25
C SER A 54 4.80 -4.97 -2.69
N PHE A 55 3.93 -4.15 -3.29
CA PHE A 55 4.26 -2.75 -3.58
C PHE A 55 4.45 -1.94 -2.29
N ILE A 56 3.51 -2.02 -1.35
CA ILE A 56 3.58 -1.34 -0.05
C ILE A 56 4.84 -1.78 0.72
N GLU A 57 5.14 -3.08 0.75
CA GLU A 57 6.35 -3.62 1.38
C GLU A 57 7.65 -3.09 0.77
N SER A 58 7.68 -2.78 -0.53
CA SER A 58 8.85 -2.16 -1.16
C SER A 58 8.95 -0.66 -0.86
N VAL A 59 7.81 0.00 -0.69
CA VAL A 59 7.73 1.45 -0.48
C VAL A 59 8.00 1.84 0.97
N VAL A 60 7.50 1.07 1.95
CA VAL A 60 7.65 1.37 3.38
C VAL A 60 9.12 1.49 3.82
N PRO A 61 10.03 0.56 3.45
CA PRO A 61 11.44 0.69 3.76
C PRO A 61 12.09 1.91 3.08
N SER A 62 11.67 2.24 1.85
CA SER A 62 12.19 3.40 1.13
C SER A 62 11.84 4.72 1.82
N TRP A 63 10.66 4.78 2.44
CA TRP A 63 10.19 5.95 3.20
C TRP A 63 10.76 6.05 4.60
N ILE A 64 11.09 4.92 5.22
CA ILE A 64 11.63 4.89 6.59
C ILE A 64 13.15 5.06 6.60
N PHE A 65 13.86 4.48 5.63
CA PHE A 65 15.31 4.32 5.70
C PHE A 65 16.12 5.18 4.73
N ASP A 66 15.53 6.16 4.04
CA ASP A 66 16.25 7.13 3.18
C ASP A 66 17.41 6.52 2.35
N GLY A 67 17.18 5.33 1.78
CA GLY A 67 18.16 4.64 0.93
C GLY A 67 19.13 3.66 1.61
N GLN A 68 19.00 3.38 2.91
CA GLN A 68 19.72 2.26 3.55
C GLN A 68 18.80 1.04 3.72
N LEU A 69 18.80 0.13 2.74
CA LEU A 69 18.06 -1.13 2.84
C LEU A 69 18.79 -2.14 3.74
N PRO A 70 18.26 -2.52 4.91
CA PRO A 70 18.43 -3.89 5.37
C PRO A 70 17.65 -4.78 4.40
N LYS A 71 18.31 -5.84 3.92
CA LYS A 71 17.73 -6.86 3.06
C LYS A 71 16.57 -7.49 3.83
N VAL A 72 15.33 -7.11 3.54
CA VAL A 72 14.19 -7.81 4.12
C VAL A 72 14.14 -9.17 3.44
N CYS A 73 14.61 -10.19 4.16
CA CYS A 73 14.50 -11.59 3.76
C CYS A 73 13.05 -12.04 3.98
N VAL A 74 12.11 -11.60 3.14
CA VAL A 74 10.83 -12.29 3.01
C VAL A 74 11.03 -13.38 1.95
N PRO A 75 10.71 -14.65 2.25
CA PRO A 75 10.69 -15.70 1.24
C PRO A 75 9.79 -15.21 0.11
N THR A 76 10.39 -15.04 -1.06
CA THR A 76 9.61 -14.71 -2.23
C THR A 76 8.81 -15.96 -2.55
N ASP A 77 7.48 -15.92 -2.42
CA ASP A 77 6.56 -16.99 -2.86
C ASP A 77 6.58 -17.20 -4.39
N ASP A 78 7.70 -16.88 -5.07
CA ASP A 78 8.03 -17.30 -6.43
C ASP A 78 8.58 -18.76 -6.44
N GLU A 79 8.56 -19.47 -5.29
CA GLU A 79 8.98 -20.88 -5.18
C GLU A 79 7.80 -21.88 -5.02
N VAL A 80 6.55 -21.46 -5.22
CA VAL A 80 5.42 -22.40 -5.34
C VAL A 80 4.47 -21.98 -6.46
N ARG A 81 4.87 -22.35 -7.68
CA ARG A 81 4.01 -22.86 -8.77
C ARG A 81 2.98 -21.93 -9.44
#